data_AF-A0A9W5Q6R8-F1
#
_entry.id   AF-A0A9W5Q6R8-F1
#
_cell.length_a   1.000
_cell.length_b   1.000
_cell.length_c   1.000
_cell.angle_alpha   90.00
_cell.angle_beta   90.00
_cell.angle_gamma   90.00
#
_symmetry.space_group_name_H-M   'P 1'
#
loop_
_entity.id
_entity.type
_entity.pdbx_description
1 polymer ?
#
loop_
_entity_poly.entity_id
_entity_poly.type
_entity_poly.pdbx_seq_one_letter_code
_entity_poly.pdbx_strand_id
1 'polypeptide(L)'
;MEQALEIAKFWFQNEHVTATVIQQKVAKVICKNKEYILKKTGSIKQLLVEFDVLKQLYEKGIKVQRVVKTENDEQYVLYKEKYYCLFCPVTRFIKVK
;
A
#
# COMPACT_ATOMS: atom_id res chain seq x y z
N MET A 1 -8.66 13.98 2.40
CA MET A 1 -7.86 13.42 3.50
C MET A 1 -8.60 12.27 4.18
N GLU A 2 -9.89 12.47 4.50
CA GLU A 2 -10.75 11.49 5.19
C GLU A 2 -10.76 10.10 4.53
N GLN A 3 -10.95 10.02 3.21
CA GLN A 3 -10.98 8.73 2.51
C GLN A 3 -9.71 7.89 2.73
N ALA A 4 -8.53 8.51 2.71
CA ALA A 4 -7.26 7.79 2.91
C ALA A 4 -7.12 7.28 4.35
N LEU A 5 -7.62 8.05 5.32
CA LEU A 5 -7.64 7.66 6.73
C LEU A 5 -8.65 6.55 6.99
N GLU A 6 -9.86 6.63 6.43
CA GLU A 6 -10.87 5.57 6.53
C GLU A 6 -10.36 4.23 5.98
N ILE A 7 -9.74 4.26 4.80
CA ILE A 7 -9.20 3.05 4.17
C ILE A 7 -8.01 2.51 4.96
N ALA A 8 -7.14 3.38 5.46
CA ALA A 8 -6.04 2.97 6.33
C ALA A 8 -6.56 2.34 7.63
N LYS A 9 -7.58 2.93 8.25
CA LYS A 9 -8.24 2.37 9.45
C LYS A 9 -8.87 1.02 9.15
N PHE A 10 -9.54 0.85 8.02
CA PHE A 10 -10.04 -0.46 7.60
C PHE A 10 -8.90 -1.47 7.46
N TRP A 11 -7.79 -1.09 6.82
CA TRP A 11 -6.64 -1.98 6.60
C TRP A 11 -5.96 -2.45 7.89
N PHE A 12 -5.88 -1.56 8.87
CA PHE A 12 -5.22 -1.77 10.16
C PHE A 12 -6.21 -1.93 11.32
N GLN A 13 -7.46 -2.28 11.06
CA GLN A 13 -8.49 -2.52 12.08
C GLN A 13 -8.64 -1.42 13.15
N ASN A 14 -8.76 -0.17 12.71
CA ASN A 14 -8.92 1.01 13.54
C ASN A 14 -7.78 1.25 14.56
N GLU A 15 -6.58 0.74 14.28
CA GLU A 15 -5.38 1.11 15.04
C GLU A 15 -5.10 2.62 14.98
N HIS A 16 -4.15 3.09 15.81
CA HIS A 16 -3.67 4.47 15.74
C HIS A 16 -2.92 4.69 14.42
N VAL A 17 -3.69 5.04 13.38
CA VAL A 17 -3.22 5.37 12.03
C VAL A 17 -3.34 6.85 11.76
N THR A 18 -2.34 7.39 11.06
CA THR A 18 -2.42 8.70 10.41
C THR A 18 -2.25 8.53 8.91
N ALA A 19 -2.95 9.36 8.13
CA ALA A 19 -2.86 9.35 6.68
C ALA A 19 -2.69 10.77 6.15
N THR A 20 -1.63 11.00 5.37
CA THR A 20 -1.31 12.28 4.76
C THR A 20 -1.25 12.11 3.25
N VAL A 21 -2.10 12.84 2.53
CA VAL A 21 -2.07 12.83 1.06
C VAL A 21 -0.81 13.55 0.60
N ILE A 22 0.04 12.86 -0.17
CA ILE A 22 1.31 13.42 -0.69
C ILE A 22 1.21 13.75 -2.18
N GLN A 23 0.32 13.08 -2.92
CA GLN A 23 0.00 13.35 -4.32
C GLN A 23 -1.48 13.00 -4.58
N GLN A 24 -2.04 13.44 -5.71
CA GLN A 24 -3.47 13.29 -6.03
C GLN A 24 -4.00 11.84 -5.89
N LYS A 25 -3.15 10.84 -6.13
CA LYS A 25 -3.50 9.40 -6.06
C LYS A 25 -2.67 8.63 -5.04
N VAL A 26 -1.88 9.31 -4.21
CA VAL A 26 -0.93 8.66 -3.29
C VAL A 26 -0.99 9.33 -1.92
N ALA A 27 -1.18 8.54 -0.88
CA ALA A 27 -1.12 8.97 0.50
C ALA A 27 -0.05 8.18 1.26
N LYS A 28 0.66 8.85 2.14
CA LYS A 28 1.51 8.25 3.15
C LYS A 28 0.63 7.87 4.34
N VAL A 29 0.76 6.64 4.81
CA VAL A 29 0.07 6.13 6.00
C VAL A 29 1.12 5.79 7.04
N ILE A 30 0.91 6.19 8.29
CA ILE A 30 1.77 5.82 9.42
C ILE A 30 0.94 5.00 10.39
N CYS A 31 1.37 3.78 10.67
CA CYS A 31 0.76 2.89 11.65
C CYS A 31 1.87 2.28 12.51
N LYS A 32 1.75 2.36 13.86
CA LYS A 32 2.74 1.81 14.81
C LYS A 32 4.20 2.17 14.46
N ASN A 33 4.46 3.45 14.17
CA ASN A 33 5.77 3.99 13.75
C ASN A 33 6.36 3.39 12.46
N LYS A 34 5.55 2.66 11.68
CA LYS A 34 5.90 2.19 10.33
C LYS A 34 5.17 3.02 9.29
N GLU A 35 5.88 3.34 8.22
CA GLU A 35 5.34 4.06 7.08
C GLU A 35 4.82 3.08 6.05
N TYR A 36 3.77 3.47 5.33
CA TYR A 36 3.14 2.73 4.24
C TYR A 36 2.71 3.72 3.17
N ILE A 37 2.50 3.22 1.95
CA ILE A 37 2.02 4.01 0.81
C ILE A 37 0.68 3.45 0.37
N LEU A 38 -0.37 4.25 0.52
CA LEU A 38 -1.70 3.97 -0.01
C LEU A 38 -1.80 4.58 -1.41
N LYS A 39 -1.98 3.74 -2.43
CA LYS A 39 -2.22 4.19 -3.81
C LYS A 39 -3.70 4.03 -4.17
N LYS A 40 -4.21 5.00 -4.91
CA LYS A 40 -5.56 5.02 -5.49
C LYS A 40 -5.47 4.80 -7.00
N THR A 41 -6.26 3.88 -7.53
CA THR A 41 -6.40 3.66 -8.97
C THR A 41 -7.86 3.56 -9.40
N GLY A 42 -8.12 3.90 -10.65
CA GLY A 42 -9.42 3.76 -11.30
C GLY A 42 -9.58 2.45 -12.07
N SER A 43 -8.53 1.65 -12.21
CA SER A 43 -8.53 0.44 -13.04
C SER A 43 -7.95 -0.75 -12.29
N ILE A 44 -8.78 -1.76 -12.08
CA ILE A 44 -8.37 -3.05 -11.49
C ILE A 44 -7.34 -3.76 -12.38
N LYS A 45 -7.48 -3.70 -13.71
CA LYS A 45 -6.54 -4.34 -14.64
C LYS A 45 -5.12 -3.79 -14.47
N GLN A 46 -4.97 -2.47 -14.34
CA GLN A 46 -3.66 -1.84 -14.12
C GLN A 46 -3.05 -2.27 -12.79
N LEU A 47 -3.88 -2.39 -11.75
CA LEU A 47 -3.44 -2.81 -10.42
C LEU A 47 -2.94 -4.26 -10.40
N LEU A 48 -3.67 -5.17 -11.05
CA LEU A 48 -3.27 -6.58 -11.13
C LEU A 48 -1.96 -6.76 -11.92
N VAL A 49 -1.79 -6.01 -13.01
CA VAL A 49 -0.52 -6.02 -13.77
C VAL A 49 0.63 -5.47 -12.93
N GLU A 50 0.42 -4.38 -12.17
CA GLU A 50 1.44 -3.85 -11.25
C GLU A 50 1.85 -4.90 -10.20
N PHE A 51 0.88 -5.62 -9.63
CA PHE A 51 1.16 -6.68 -8.64
C PHE A 51 1.97 -7.84 -9.24
N ASP A 52 1.60 -8.28 -10.45
CA ASP A 52 2.31 -9.35 -11.15
C ASP A 52 3.76 -8.96 -11.45
N VAL A 53 3.99 -7.75 -11.97
CA VAL A 53 5.33 -7.22 -12.22
C VAL A 53 6.15 -7.13 -10.93
N LEU A 54 5.57 -6.61 -9.84
CA LEU A 54 6.26 -6.55 -8.55
C LEU A 54 6.62 -7.95 -8.03
N LYS A 55 5.73 -8.93 -8.18
CA LYS A 55 5.99 -10.31 -7.80
C LYS A 55 7.16 -10.90 -8.59
N GLN A 56 7.14 -10.77 -9.91
CA GLN A 56 8.23 -11.27 -10.78
C GLN A 56 9.58 -10.62 -10.45
N LEU A 57 9.60 -9.30 -10.18
CA LEU A 57 10.83 -8.60 -9.79
C LEU A 57 11.34 -9.12 -8.44
N TYR A 58 10.45 -9.33 -7.48
CA TYR A 58 10.80 -9.89 -6.18
C TYR A 58 11.38 -11.30 -6.29
N GLU A 59 10.78 -12.17 -7.12
CA GLU A 59 11.27 -13.53 -7.38
C GLU A 59 12.67 -13.54 -8.03
N LYS A 60 13.01 -12.48 -8.77
CA LYS A 60 14.35 -12.25 -9.34
C LYS A 60 15.35 -11.64 -8.34
N GLY A 61 14.97 -11.52 -7.06
CA GLY A 61 15.81 -10.91 -6.02
C GLY A 61 15.90 -9.38 -6.10
N ILE A 62 15.09 -8.74 -6.95
CA ILE A 62 15.07 -7.28 -7.08
C ILE A 62 14.27 -6.69 -5.92
N LYS A 63 14.86 -5.67 -5.28
CA LYS A 63 14.19 -4.95 -4.20
C LYS A 63 13.05 -4.10 -4.74
N VAL A 64 11.84 -4.50 -4.40
CA VAL A 64 10.62 -3.77 -4.76
C VAL A 64 9.72 -3.59 -3.55
N GLN A 65 8.79 -2.65 -3.67
CA GLN A 65 7.74 -2.46 -2.67
C GLN A 65 6.85 -3.70 -2.59
N ARG A 66 6.37 -4.03 -1.39
CA ARG A 66 5.49 -5.19 -1.18
C ARG A 66 4.07 -4.73 -0.92
N VAL A 67 3.11 -5.40 -1.55
CA VAL A 67 1.70 -5.18 -1.26
C VAL A 67 1.41 -5.67 0.15
N VAL A 68 0.77 -4.83 0.96
CA VAL A 68 0.24 -5.19 2.26
C VAL A 68 -1.16 -5.72 2.04
N LYS A 69 -1.41 -6.96 2.46
CA LYS A 69 -2.74 -7.54 2.37
C LYS A 69 -3.61 -7.05 3.53
N THR A 70 -4.92 -7.07 3.34
CA THR A 70 -5.89 -6.89 4.43
C THR A 70 -5.87 -8.12 5.34
N GLU A 71 -6.57 -8.08 6.47
CA GLU A 71 -6.74 -9.27 7.31
C GLU A 71 -7.43 -10.43 6.60
N ASN A 72 -8.26 -10.14 5.60
CA ASN A 72 -8.92 -11.16 4.77
C ASN A 72 -8.05 -11.64 3.59
N ASP A 73 -6.72 -11.40 3.63
CA ASP A 73 -5.75 -11.75 2.59
C ASP A 73 -5.97 -11.03 1.24
N GLU A 74 -6.78 -9.96 1.20
CA GLU A 74 -7.01 -9.20 -0.03
C GLU A 74 -5.88 -8.20 -0.32
N GLN A 75 -5.50 -8.08 -1.58
CA GLN A 75 -4.42 -7.18 -2.01
C GLN A 75 -4.90 -5.74 -2.32
N TYR A 76 -6.21 -5.54 -2.43
CA TYR A 76 -6.83 -4.26 -2.71
C TYR A 76 -8.20 -4.16 -2.07
N VAL A 77 -8.72 -2.93 -1.95
CA VAL A 77 -10.07 -2.64 -1.47
C VAL A 77 -10.79 -1.77 -2.50
N LEU A 78 -12.05 -2.08 -2.79
CA LEU A 78 -12.94 -1.22 -3.57
C LEU A 78 -13.70 -0.29 -2.62
N TYR A 79 -13.53 1.02 -2.79
CA TYR A 79 -14.21 2.03 -1.99
C TYR A 79 -14.63 3.19 -2.89
N LYS A 80 -15.92 3.56 -2.85
CA LYS A 80 -16.50 4.63 -3.69
C LYS A 80 -16.07 4.53 -5.16
N GLU A 81 -16.23 3.35 -5.75
CA GLU A 81 -15.92 3.04 -7.16
C GLU A 81 -14.44 3.21 -7.57
N LYS A 82 -13.53 3.23 -6.58
CA LYS A 82 -12.09 3.32 -6.80
C LYS A 82 -11.39 2.19 -6.06
N TYR A 83 -10.32 1.71 -6.65
CA TYR A 83 -9.50 0.65 -6.08
C TYR A 83 -8.34 1.27 -5.31
N TYR A 84 -8.04 0.67 -4.16
CA TYR A 84 -6.99 1.12 -3.28
C TYR A 84 -6.08 -0.05 -2.91
N CYS A 85 -4.78 0.18 -2.92
CA CYS A 85 -3.79 -0.79 -2.49
C CYS A 85 -2.78 -0.14 -1.55
N LEU A 86 -2.34 -0.92 -0.57
CA LEU A 86 -1.38 -0.49 0.42
C LEU A 86 -0.04 -1.17 0.17
N PHE A 87 1.04 -0.42 0.26
CA PHE A 87 2.40 -0.92 0.07
C PHE A 87 3.28 -0.65 1.28
N CYS A 88 4.12 -1.62 1.63
CA CYS A 88 5.26 -1.40 2.50
C CYS A 88 6.37 -0.65 1.74
N PRO A 89 7.06 0.30 2.39
CA PRO A 89 8.20 0.99 1.82
C PRO A 89 9.33 0.00 1.54
N VAL A 90 10.11 0.27 0.50
CA VAL A 90 11.31 -0.51 0.19
C VAL A 90 12.37 -0.21 1.25
N THR A 91 12.57 -1.11 2.22
CA THR A 91 13.61 -0.95 3.23
C THR A 91 14.99 -0.93 2.55
N ARG A 92 15.69 0.21 2.65
CA ARG A 92 17.13 0.33 2.37
C ARG A 92 17.85 -0.77 3.13
N PHE A 93 18.85 -1.42 2.50
CA PHE A 93 19.83 -2.19 3.27
C PHE A 93 20.49 -1.21 4.25
N ILE A 94 20.42 -1.46 5.55
CA ILE A 94 21.54 -1.07 6.41
C ILE A 94 22.63 -2.06 6.01
N LYS A 95 23.61 -1.59 5.23
CA LYS A 95 24.89 -2.31 5.11
C LYS A 95 25.46 -2.31 6.53
N VAL A 96 25.36 -3.42 7.24
CA VAL A 96 26.19 -3.66 8.40
C VAL A 96 27.59 -3.89 7.81
N LYS A 97 28.46 -2.90 8.00
CA LYS A 97 29.91 -3.07 7.87
C LYS A 97 30.43 -3.51 9.23
#